data_AF-A0A9E1E191-F1
#
_entry.id   AF-A0A9E1E191-F1
#
_cell.length_a   1.000
_cell.length_b   1.000
_cell.length_c   1.000
_cell.angle_alpha   90.00
_cell.angle_beta   90.00
_cell.angle_gamma   90.00
#
_symmetry.space_group_name_H-M   'P 1'
#
loop_
_entity.id
_entity.type
_entity.pdbx_description
1 polymer ?
#
loop_
_entity_poly.entity_id
_entity_poly.type
_entity_poly.pdbx_seq_one_letter_code
_entity_poly.pdbx_strand_id
1 'polypeptide(L)'
;MKKSAYLKTMFQTYGNEITVYPKYKKEYQVKGFIRPLSFQHLPSSNELGIPFDHTDDGGYLYLGPAEYRIDRELEETKLEQDDVLYWVTKSRAVYLQNEPIYVCAILQKVVAS
;
A
#
# COMPACT_ATOMS: atom_id res chain seq x y z
N MET A 1 4.61 8.67 19.09
CA MET A 1 3.74 9.87 18.97
C MET A 1 4.14 10.89 17.89
N LYS A 2 5.32 11.51 17.84
CA LYS A 2 5.62 12.53 16.79
C LYS A 2 5.76 11.95 15.36
N LYS A 3 6.26 10.71 15.23
CA LYS A 3 6.53 10.07 13.94
C LYS A 3 5.28 9.57 13.21
N SER A 4 4.29 9.03 13.93
CA SER A 4 3.01 8.62 13.32
C SER A 4 2.21 9.83 12.82
N ALA A 5 2.20 10.93 13.58
CA ALA A 5 1.61 12.19 13.14
C ALA A 5 2.27 12.74 11.86
N TYR A 6 3.59 12.68 11.76
CA TYR A 6 4.31 13.12 10.55
C TYR A 6 3.92 12.30 9.30
N LEU A 7 3.88 10.97 9.41
CA LEU A 7 3.50 10.11 8.28
C LEU A 7 2.06 10.35 7.84
N LYS A 8 1.14 10.54 8.80
CA LYS A 8 -0.23 10.92 8.50
C LYS A 8 -0.31 12.22 7.70
N THR A 9 0.38 13.27 8.16
CA THR A 9 0.44 14.55 7.42
C THR A 9 1.06 14.37 6.04
N MET A 10 2.12 13.56 5.93
CA MET A 10 2.79 13.29 4.65
C MET A 10 1.82 12.66 3.64
N PHE A 11 1.04 11.65 4.02
CA PHE A 11 -0.01 11.08 3.17
C PHE A 11 -1.10 12.11 2.83
N GLN A 12 -1.58 12.89 3.79
CA GLN A 12 -2.64 13.87 3.56
C GLN A 12 -2.23 15.00 2.59
N THR A 13 -0.99 15.46 2.70
CA THR A 13 -0.46 16.58 1.92
C THR A 13 0.01 16.14 0.53
N TYR A 14 0.70 15.00 0.44
CA TYR A 14 1.40 14.61 -0.78
C TYR A 14 0.89 13.31 -1.43
N GLY A 15 0.04 12.55 -0.74
CA GLY A 15 -0.54 11.33 -1.30
C GLY A 15 -1.53 11.61 -2.42
N ASN A 16 -1.55 10.73 -3.42
CA ASN A 16 -2.55 10.69 -4.46
C ASN A 16 -3.87 10.16 -3.90
N GLU A 17 -4.98 10.59 -4.49
CA GLU A 17 -6.29 9.99 -4.21
C GLU A 17 -6.33 8.58 -4.77
N ILE A 18 -6.65 7.62 -3.89
CA ILE A 18 -6.73 6.21 -4.22
C ILE A 18 -8.08 5.72 -3.71
N THR A 19 -8.86 5.12 -4.60
CA THR A 19 -10.10 4.45 -4.22
C THR A 19 -9.79 3.00 -3.86
N VAL A 20 -10.21 2.58 -2.68
CA VAL A 20 -10.11 1.20 -2.22
C VAL A 20 -11.46 0.52 -2.42
N TYR A 21 -11.43 -0.66 -3.04
CA TYR A 21 -12.60 -1.53 -3.24
C TYR A 21 -12.39 -2.83 -2.47
N PRO A 22 -12.78 -2.89 -1.19
CA PRO A 22 -12.75 -4.11 -0.41
C PRO A 22 -13.92 -5.02 -0.82
N LYS A 23 -13.71 -6.34 -0.84
CA LYS A 23 -14.75 -7.31 -1.22
C LYS A 23 -16.04 -7.23 -0.39
N TYR A 24 -15.92 -7.00 0.92
CA TYR A 24 -17.03 -7.09 1.88
C TYR A 24 -17.39 -5.77 2.56
N LYS A 25 -16.89 -4.64 2.06
CA LYS A 25 -17.15 -3.32 2.64
C LYS A 25 -17.48 -2.33 1.54
N LYS A 26 -18.04 -1.19 1.94
CA LYS A 26 -18.19 -0.07 1.04
C LYS A 26 -16.82 0.43 0.61
N GLU A 27 -16.70 0.80 -0.66
CA GLU A 27 -15.53 1.52 -1.17
C GLU A 27 -15.28 2.80 -0.37
N TYR A 28 -14.00 3.17 -0.28
CA TYR A 28 -13.59 4.37 0.43
C TYR A 28 -12.33 4.95 -0.21
N GLN A 29 -12.16 6.27 -0.05
CA GLN A 29 -10.99 6.97 -0.55
C GLN A 29 -9.93 7.12 0.54
N VAL A 30 -8.68 6.98 0.12
CA VAL A 30 -7.50 7.23 0.95
C VAL A 30 -6.52 8.10 0.18
N LYS A 31 -5.62 8.77 0.90
CA LYS A 31 -4.45 9.38 0.29
C LYS A 31 -3.23 8.51 0.52
N GLY A 32 -2.57 8.08 -0.55
CA GLY A 32 -1.43 7.18 -0.49
C GLY A 32 -0.53 7.30 -1.72
N PHE A 33 0.40 6.37 -1.86
CA PHE A 33 1.29 6.32 -3.01
C PHE A 33 1.24 4.94 -3.64
N ILE A 34 1.07 4.89 -4.97
CA ILE A 34 1.33 3.70 -5.78
C ILE A 34 2.55 4.00 -6.65
N ARG A 35 3.57 3.14 -6.58
CA ARG A 35 4.79 3.28 -7.38
C ARG A 35 5.15 1.95 -8.03
N PRO A 36 5.61 1.95 -9.29
CA PRO A 36 6.17 0.74 -9.89
C PRO A 36 7.42 0.32 -9.10
N LEU A 37 7.51 -0.97 -8.81
CA LEU A 37 8.73 -1.57 -8.29
C LEU A 37 9.68 -1.75 -9.48
N SER A 38 10.57 -0.77 -9.70
CA SER A 38 11.65 -0.91 -10.68
C SER A 38 12.78 -1.71 -10.03
N PHE A 39 12.75 -3.03 -10.20
CA PHE A 39 13.64 -3.98 -9.54
C PHE A 39 15.10 -3.98 -10.02
N GLN A 40 15.56 -2.97 -10.77
CA GLN A 40 16.92 -3.03 -11.33
C GLN A 40 18.03 -2.92 -10.26
N HIS A 41 17.81 -2.27 -9.11
CA HIS A 41 18.89 -2.06 -8.11
C HIS A 41 18.43 -1.90 -6.65
N LEU A 42 17.32 -2.52 -6.21
CA LEU A 42 16.90 -2.36 -4.82
C LEU A 42 17.73 -3.27 -3.89
N PRO A 43 18.38 -2.72 -2.84
CA PRO A 43 18.95 -3.54 -1.78
C PRO A 43 17.86 -4.39 -1.12
N SER A 44 18.27 -5.42 -0.37
CA SER A 44 17.36 -6.39 0.25
C SER A 44 16.17 -5.72 0.96
N SER A 45 15.02 -6.39 0.98
CA SER A 45 13.76 -5.96 1.63
C SER A 45 13.99 -5.29 3.00
N ASN A 46 14.92 -5.86 3.79
CA ASN A 46 15.32 -5.33 5.10
C ASN A 46 15.93 -3.91 5.08
N GLU A 47 16.65 -3.51 4.04
CA GLU A 47 17.33 -2.20 3.98
C GLU A 47 16.38 -1.04 3.66
N LEU A 48 15.25 -1.33 3.02
CA LEU A 48 14.25 -0.32 2.62
C LEU A 48 13.12 -0.18 3.65
N GLY A 49 13.13 -1.01 4.70
CA GLY A 49 11.98 -1.16 5.58
C GLY A 49 10.73 -1.69 4.85
N ILE A 50 10.91 -2.19 3.63
CA ILE A 50 9.85 -2.78 2.82
C ILE A 50 9.86 -4.28 3.07
N PRO A 51 8.71 -4.87 3.33
CA PRO A 51 8.73 -6.18 3.96
C PRO A 51 8.51 -7.40 3.09
N PHE A 52 8.41 -7.15 1.81
CA PHE A 52 8.08 -8.17 0.85
C PHE A 52 9.37 -8.52 0.12
N ASP A 53 9.63 -9.82 0.00
CA ASP A 53 10.81 -10.33 -0.67
C ASP A 53 10.68 -10.21 -2.19
N HIS A 54 11.82 -10.31 -2.86
CA HIS A 54 12.06 -9.94 -4.26
C HIS A 54 11.41 -10.91 -5.27
N THR A 55 10.71 -11.92 -4.79
CA THR A 55 10.12 -13.02 -5.57
C THR A 55 8.63 -12.81 -5.84
N ASP A 56 8.04 -11.70 -5.40
CA ASP A 56 6.60 -11.50 -5.50
C ASP A 56 6.23 -10.91 -6.86
N ASP A 57 5.40 -11.63 -7.62
CA ASP A 57 4.93 -11.32 -8.99
C ASP A 57 4.16 -9.98 -9.14
N GLY A 58 4.16 -9.12 -8.13
CA GLY A 58 3.54 -7.79 -8.17
C GLY A 58 4.51 -6.72 -8.66
N GLY A 59 4.05 -5.93 -9.64
CA GLY A 59 4.85 -4.87 -10.27
C GLY A 59 4.83 -3.54 -9.53
N TYR A 60 4.04 -3.39 -8.45
CA TYR A 60 3.78 -2.08 -7.82
C TYR A 60 3.76 -2.19 -6.29
N LEU A 61 4.19 -1.11 -5.63
CA LEU A 61 4.13 -0.93 -4.17
C LEU A 61 3.09 0.13 -3.84
N TYR A 62 2.23 -0.18 -2.88
CA TYR A 62 1.37 0.77 -2.20
C TYR A 62 1.93 1.13 -0.83
N LEU A 63 1.86 2.41 -0.49
CA LEU A 63 2.07 2.95 0.84
C LEU A 63 0.88 3.82 1.23
N GLY A 64 0.29 3.56 2.39
CA GLY A 64 -0.86 4.31 2.85
C GLY A 64 -1.01 4.46 4.36
N PRO A 65 -1.95 5.31 4.79
CA PRO A 65 -2.19 5.66 6.18
C PRO A 65 -2.54 4.45 7.06
N ALA A 66 -2.03 4.45 8.30
CA ALA A 66 -2.26 3.38 9.27
C ALA A 66 -3.72 3.22 9.70
N GLU A 67 -4.52 4.28 9.55
CA GLU A 67 -5.95 4.28 9.85
C GLU A 67 -6.75 3.34 8.93
N TYR A 68 -6.24 3.10 7.71
CA TYR A 68 -6.90 2.30 6.68
C TYR A 68 -6.20 0.96 6.53
N ARG A 69 -6.68 0.00 7.33
CA ARG A 69 -6.08 -1.32 7.52
C ARG A 69 -6.42 -2.28 6.38
N ILE A 70 -5.98 -1.97 5.16
CA ILE A 70 -6.13 -2.86 4.00
C ILE A 70 -5.46 -4.23 4.20
N ASP A 71 -4.50 -4.33 5.14
CA ASP A 71 -3.89 -5.58 5.58
C ASP A 71 -4.83 -6.50 6.37
N ARG A 72 -5.99 -6.00 6.79
CA ARG A 72 -7.06 -6.76 7.43
C ARG A 72 -8.24 -7.02 6.49
N GLU A 73 -8.13 -6.59 5.23
CA GLU A 73 -9.17 -6.74 4.21
C GLU A 73 -8.78 -7.91 3.32
N LEU A 74 -8.99 -9.10 3.90
CA LEU A 74 -8.21 -10.31 3.65
C LEU A 74 -8.36 -10.95 2.26
N GLU A 75 -9.31 -10.54 1.41
CA GLU A 75 -9.48 -11.16 0.08
C GLU A 75 -10.05 -10.19 -0.97
N GLU A 76 -9.51 -10.28 -2.20
CA GLU A 76 -9.95 -9.57 -3.43
C GLU A 76 -10.06 -8.04 -3.31
N THR A 77 -9.27 -7.43 -2.42
CA THR A 77 -9.20 -5.97 -2.34
C THR A 77 -8.53 -5.42 -3.59
N LYS A 78 -9.16 -4.42 -4.22
CA LYS A 78 -8.59 -3.66 -5.32
C LYS A 78 -8.30 -2.23 -4.91
N LEU A 79 -7.31 -1.63 -5.56
CA LEU A 79 -6.99 -0.21 -5.45
C LEU A 79 -7.09 0.40 -6.84
N GLU A 80 -7.61 1.62 -6.92
CA GLU A 80 -7.66 2.39 -8.16
C GLU A 80 -6.99 3.73 -7.96
N GLN A 81 -6.12 4.10 -8.90
CA GLN A 81 -5.51 5.42 -8.97
C GLN A 81 -5.43 5.82 -10.45
N ASP A 82 -5.90 7.01 -10.79
CA ASP A 82 -5.87 7.56 -12.16
C ASP A 82 -6.44 6.60 -13.21
N ASP A 83 -7.65 6.05 -12.96
CA ASP A 83 -8.33 5.04 -13.79
C ASP A 83 -7.57 3.71 -13.97
N VAL A 84 -6.50 3.49 -13.21
CA VAL A 84 -5.75 2.22 -13.20
C VAL A 84 -6.11 1.39 -11.99
N LEU A 85 -6.60 0.19 -12.25
CA LEU A 85 -6.98 -0.78 -11.22
C LEU A 85 -5.83 -1.74 -10.89
N TYR A 86 -5.67 -2.06 -9.62
CA TYR A 86 -4.64 -2.95 -9.09
C TYR A 86 -5.26 -3.96 -8.12
N TRP A 87 -4.87 -5.22 -8.24
CA TRP A 87 -5.11 -6.24 -7.22
C TRP A 87 -4.12 -6.07 -6.08
N VAL A 88 -4.60 -6.09 -4.84
CA VAL A 88 -3.76 -6.29 -3.65
C VAL A 88 -3.39 -7.76 -3.58
N THR A 89 -2.11 -8.08 -3.75
CA THR A 89 -1.63 -9.48 -3.69
C THR A 89 -1.09 -9.84 -2.32
N LYS A 90 -0.41 -8.89 -1.67
CA LYS A 90 0.06 -9.01 -0.28
C LYS A 90 -0.05 -7.65 0.41
N SER A 91 -0.31 -7.65 1.71
CA SER A 91 -0.41 -6.43 2.49
C SER A 91 0.01 -6.67 3.93
N ARG A 92 0.57 -5.65 4.57
CA ARG A 92 0.85 -5.66 6.01
C ARG A 92 0.92 -4.26 6.59
N ALA A 93 0.53 -4.13 7.84
CA ALA A 93 0.86 -2.95 8.63
C ALA A 93 2.34 -2.98 9.06
N VAL A 94 2.98 -1.82 9.04
CA VAL A 94 4.31 -1.60 9.60
C VAL A 94 4.17 -0.93 10.95
N TYR A 95 4.88 -1.44 11.95
CA TYR A 95 4.75 -1.04 13.35
C TYR A 95 6.02 -0.38 13.87
N LEU A 96 5.83 0.63 14.72
CA LEU A 96 6.88 1.21 15.56
C LEU A 96 6.41 1.13 17.00
N GLN A 97 7.16 0.44 17.87
CA GLN A 97 6.79 0.27 19.29
C GLN A 97 5.34 -0.25 19.46
N ASN A 98 4.94 -1.23 18.62
CA ASN A 98 3.60 -1.81 18.55
C ASN A 98 2.47 -0.89 18.07
N GLU A 99 2.77 0.36 17.67
CA GLU A 99 1.82 1.27 17.02
C GLU A 99 1.95 1.13 15.49
N PRO A 100 0.85 0.85 14.74
CA PRO A 100 0.92 0.84 13.29
C PRO A 100 1.16 2.27 12.78
N ILE A 101 2.17 2.43 11.92
CA ILE A 101 2.59 3.75 11.41
C ILE A 101 2.23 3.96 9.93
N TYR A 102 2.13 2.89 9.16
CA TYR A 102 1.56 2.88 7.81
C TYR A 102 1.18 1.45 7.42
N VAL A 103 0.45 1.30 6.32
CA VAL A 103 0.19 0.01 5.68
C VAL A 103 0.87 0.01 4.32
N CYS A 104 1.53 -1.09 3.99
CA CYS A 104 2.11 -1.31 2.68
C CYS A 104 1.50 -2.55 2.02
N ALA A 105 1.44 -2.53 0.69
CA ALA A 105 0.96 -3.65 -0.08
C ALA A 105 1.73 -3.83 -1.40
N ILE A 106 1.87 -5.07 -1.84
CA ILE A 106 2.29 -5.43 -3.19
C ILE A 106 1.06 -5.51 -4.06
N LEU A 107 1.16 -4.88 -5.21
CA LEU A 107 0.08 -4.65 -6.14
C LEU A 107 0.40 -5.25 -7.51
N GLN A 108 -0.60 -5.83 -8.14
CA GLN A 108 -0.55 -6.27 -9.53
C GLN A 108 -1.57 -5.50 -10.36
N LYS A 109 -1.13 -4.83 -11.42
CA LYS A 109 -2.04 -4.10 -12.31
C LYS A 109 -3.03 -5.07 -12.95
N VAL A 110 -4.31 -4.71 -12.95
CA VAL A 110 -5.34 -5.45 -13.67
C VAL A 110 -5.22 -5.14 -15.15
N VAL A 111 -5.00 -6.16 -15.97
CA VAL A 111 -5.00 -6.04 -17.43
C VAL A 111 -6.32 -6.61 -17.92
N ALA A 112 -7.05 -5.84 -18.74
CA ALA A 112 -8.26 -6.35 -19.39
C ALA A 112 -7.84 -7.41 -20.42
N SER A 113 -8.48 -8.58 -20.34
CA SER A 113 -8.35 -9.68 -21.30
C SER A 113 -8.90 -9.33 -22.67
#